data_AF-A0A269PD60-F1
#
_entry.id   AF-A0A269PD60-F1
#
_cell.length_a   1.000
_cell.length_b   1.000
_cell.length_c   1.000
_cell.angle_alpha   90.00
_cell.angle_beta   90.00
_cell.angle_gamma   90.00
#
_symmetry.space_group_name_H-M   'P 1'
#
loop_
_entity.id
_entity.type
_entity.pdbx_description
1 polymer ?
#
loop_
_entity_poly.entity_id
_entity_poly.type
_entity_poly.pdbx_seq_one_letter_code
_entity_poly.pdbx_strand_id
1 'polypeptide(L)'
;MIDNPEKTKSLMTEMEGFLPITVITTPELIDTLRGKGIRLPKNFICKIKELHYLGDDGGICCGLSLPIEMHDPLIISITHLRINKQHKLAKKIINYQKKRVKKLARYAGSGI
;
A
#
# COMPACT_ATOMS: atom_id res chain seq x y z
N MET A 1 7.85 -3.13 16.74
CA MET A 1 6.55 -3.42 16.11
C MET A 1 5.78 -2.16 15.76
N ILE A 2 5.80 -1.84 14.47
CA ILE A 2 5.12 -0.70 13.85
C ILE A 2 3.61 -0.94 13.83
N ASP A 3 3.17 -2.16 13.53
CA ASP A 3 1.75 -2.49 13.44
C ASP A 3 1.22 -3.19 14.71
N ASN A 4 -0.11 -3.30 14.82
CA ASN A 4 -0.75 -4.17 15.79
C ASN A 4 -1.24 -5.42 15.03
N PRO A 5 -0.64 -6.61 15.24
CA PRO A 5 -0.90 -7.80 14.42
C PRO A 5 -2.37 -8.17 14.31
N GLU A 6 -3.10 -8.18 15.42
CA GLU A 6 -4.54 -8.51 15.45
C GLU A 6 -5.37 -7.53 14.62
N LYS A 7 -5.15 -6.23 14.82
CA LYS A 7 -5.86 -5.19 14.06
C LYS A 7 -5.48 -5.22 12.57
N THR A 8 -4.22 -5.52 12.27
CA THR A 8 -3.75 -5.64 10.88
C THR A 8 -4.36 -6.86 10.20
N LYS A 9 -4.36 -8.02 10.86
CA LYS A 9 -4.98 -9.25 10.34
C LYS A 9 -6.48 -9.06 10.09
N SER A 10 -7.21 -8.48 11.05
CA SER A 10 -8.63 -8.17 10.88
C SER A 10 -8.89 -7.23 9.69
N LEU A 11 -8.08 -6.17 9.51
CA LEU A 11 -8.20 -5.29 8.36
C LEU A 11 -7.90 -6.03 7.04
N MET A 12 -6.88 -6.87 7.01
CA MET A 12 -6.55 -7.66 5.81
C MET A 12 -7.68 -8.61 5.43
N THR A 13 -8.25 -9.36 6.38
CA THR A 13 -9.41 -10.23 6.12
C THR A 13 -10.59 -9.44 5.55
N GLU A 14 -10.87 -8.24 6.07
CA GLU A 14 -11.90 -7.40 5.47
C GLU A 14 -11.54 -7.00 4.05
N MET A 15 -10.29 -6.59 3.80
CA MET A 15 -9.85 -6.18 2.47
C MET A 15 -9.89 -7.31 1.44
N GLU A 16 -9.56 -8.55 1.83
CA GLU A 16 -9.67 -9.75 0.98
C GLU A 16 -11.09 -9.91 0.43
N GLY A 17 -12.10 -9.66 1.26
CA GLY A 17 -13.51 -9.70 0.85
C GLY A 17 -13.94 -8.61 -0.16
N PHE A 18 -13.09 -7.60 -0.42
CA PHE A 18 -13.33 -6.54 -1.41
C PHE A 18 -12.38 -6.60 -2.61
N LEU A 19 -11.51 -7.62 -2.71
CA LEU A 19 -10.63 -7.76 -3.87
C LEU A 19 -11.45 -8.05 -5.14
N PRO A 20 -11.12 -7.43 -6.29
CA PRO A 20 -10.06 -6.42 -6.47
C PRO A 20 -10.44 -5.01 -6.01
N ILE A 21 -9.54 -4.34 -5.28
CA ILE A 21 -9.76 -2.96 -4.79
C ILE A 21 -9.11 -1.95 -5.74
N THR A 22 -9.87 -0.96 -6.22
CA THR A 22 -9.35 0.13 -7.06
C THR A 22 -8.62 1.17 -6.21
N VAL A 23 -7.39 1.50 -6.61
CA VAL A 23 -6.51 2.45 -5.92
C VAL A 23 -5.76 3.35 -6.89
N ILE A 24 -5.20 4.43 -6.37
CA ILE A 24 -4.40 5.41 -7.10
C ILE A 24 -2.98 5.41 -6.53
N THR A 25 -1.95 5.33 -7.37
CA THR A 25 -0.55 5.43 -6.94
C THR A 25 -0.24 6.83 -6.38
N THR A 26 0.57 6.93 -5.31
CA THR A 26 1.05 8.25 -4.87
C THR A 26 2.16 8.79 -5.79
N PRO A 27 2.42 10.11 -5.81
CA PRO A 27 3.53 10.67 -6.59
C PRO A 27 4.89 10.06 -6.23
N GLU A 28 5.15 9.80 -4.95
CA GLU A 28 6.41 9.23 -4.46
C GLU A 28 6.65 7.82 -5.02
N LEU A 29 5.56 7.03 -5.16
CA LEU A 29 5.63 5.72 -5.81
C LEU A 29 5.98 5.85 -7.29
N ILE A 30 5.36 6.81 -8.00
CA ILE A 30 5.62 7.04 -9.42
C ILE A 30 7.09 7.42 -9.64
N ASP A 31 7.65 8.29 -8.80
CA ASP A 31 9.05 8.69 -8.92
C ASP A 31 9.99 7.52 -8.59
N THR A 32 9.66 6.70 -7.59
CA THR A 32 10.40 5.47 -7.27
C THR A 32 10.39 4.48 -8.43
N LEU A 33 9.23 4.26 -9.06
CA LEU A 33 9.08 3.36 -10.21
C LEU A 33 9.85 3.87 -11.43
N ARG A 34 9.84 5.20 -11.66
CA ARG A 34 10.61 5.82 -12.74
C ARG A 34 12.11 5.55 -12.61
N GLY A 35 12.64 5.60 -11.38
CA GLY A 35 14.03 5.24 -11.10
C GLY A 35 14.38 3.78 -11.40
N LYS A 36 13.38 2.90 -11.40
CA LYS A 36 13.50 1.48 -11.77
C LYS A 36 13.19 1.21 -13.26
N GLY A 37 13.06 2.26 -14.08
CA GLY A 37 12.72 2.13 -15.50
C GLY A 37 11.24 1.93 -15.81
N ILE A 38 10.38 1.83 -14.79
CA ILE A 38 8.92 1.65 -14.94
C ILE A 38 8.26 3.03 -15.04
N ARG A 39 7.76 3.38 -16.23
CA ARG A 39 7.12 4.67 -16.49
C ARG A 39 5.60 4.54 -16.46
N LEU A 40 4.99 5.04 -15.38
CA LEU A 40 3.54 5.17 -15.23
C LEU A 40 3.13 6.65 -15.19
N PRO A 41 1.92 7.02 -15.65
CA PRO A 41 1.43 8.38 -15.56
C PRO A 41 1.21 8.78 -14.09
N LYS A 42 1.19 10.09 -13.81
CA LYS A 42 0.86 10.61 -12.47
C LYS A 42 -0.55 10.15 -12.06
N ASN A 43 -0.73 9.85 -10.77
CA ASN A 43 -2.00 9.35 -10.22
C ASN A 43 -2.55 8.14 -10.99
N PHE A 44 -1.68 7.20 -11.36
CA PHE A 44 -2.07 6.01 -12.08
C PHE A 44 -3.11 5.19 -11.29
N ILE A 45 -4.21 4.83 -11.96
CA ILE A 45 -5.29 4.02 -11.38
C ILE A 45 -4.97 2.55 -11.64
N CYS A 46 -4.94 1.74 -10.58
CA CYS A 46 -4.69 0.30 -10.66
C CYS A 46 -5.55 -0.47 -9.67
N LYS A 47 -5.44 -1.81 -9.71
CA LYS A 47 -6.20 -2.71 -8.83
C LYS A 47 -5.26 -3.49 -7.93
N ILE A 48 -5.58 -3.54 -6.64
CA ILE A 48 -4.99 -4.51 -5.71
C ILE A 48 -5.63 -5.87 -5.99
N LYS A 49 -4.80 -6.90 -6.17
CA LYS A 49 -5.21 -8.28 -6.42
C LYS A 49 -4.81 -9.25 -5.32
N GLU A 50 -3.75 -8.92 -4.60
CA GLU A 50 -3.20 -9.74 -3.54
C GLU A 50 -2.79 -8.88 -2.36
N LEU A 51 -2.81 -9.47 -1.17
CA LEU A 51 -2.41 -8.83 0.07
C LEU A 51 -1.37 -9.70 0.77
N HIS A 52 -0.31 -9.05 1.24
CA HIS A 52 0.82 -9.68 1.90
C HIS A 52 1.13 -8.90 3.18
N TYR A 53 1.33 -9.57 4.32
CA TYR A 53 1.80 -8.88 5.52
C TYR A 53 3.29 -9.12 5.72
N LEU A 54 4.10 -8.08 5.49
CA LEU A 54 5.56 -8.13 5.61
C LEU A 54 6.05 -7.48 6.91
N GLY A 55 5.23 -7.50 7.97
CA GLY A 55 5.65 -7.08 9.32
C GLY A 55 6.13 -5.63 9.42
N ASP A 56 7.22 -5.42 10.13
CA ASP A 56 7.80 -4.09 10.34
C ASP A 56 8.44 -3.54 9.05
N ASP A 57 8.95 -4.41 8.16
CA ASP A 57 9.63 -4.00 6.92
C ASP A 57 8.67 -3.40 5.90
N GLY A 58 7.50 -4.02 5.68
CA GLY A 58 6.55 -3.59 4.64
C GLY A 58 5.13 -3.30 5.13
N GLY A 59 4.73 -3.84 6.28
CA GLY A 59 3.35 -3.78 6.75
C GLY A 59 2.42 -4.53 5.80
N ILE A 60 1.22 -4.01 5.60
CA ILE A 60 0.33 -4.50 4.53
C ILE A 60 0.91 -4.06 3.19
N CYS A 61 1.35 -5.03 2.41
CA CYS A 61 1.76 -4.88 1.02
C CYS A 61 0.67 -5.41 0.08
N CYS A 62 0.61 -4.81 -1.10
CA CYS A 62 -0.42 -5.02 -2.09
C CYS A 62 0.23 -5.45 -3.41
N GLY A 63 -0.19 -6.60 -3.94
CA GLY A 63 0.11 -6.98 -5.32
C GLY A 63 -0.77 -6.21 -6.27
N LEU A 64 -0.16 -5.41 -7.16
CA LEU A 64 -0.86 -4.56 -8.10
C LEU A 64 -0.97 -5.22 -9.48
N SER A 65 -2.17 -5.16 -10.06
CA SER A 65 -2.35 -5.42 -11.49
C SER A 65 -2.06 -4.15 -12.28
N LEU A 66 -0.95 -4.17 -13.02
CA LEU A 66 -0.56 -3.13 -13.96
C LEU A 66 -0.97 -3.53 -15.38
N PRO A 67 -1.19 -2.55 -16.29
CA PRO A 67 -1.53 -2.79 -17.69
C PRO A 67 -0.31 -3.18 -18.54
N ILE A 68 0.86 -3.31 -17.92
CA ILE A 68 2.09 -3.79 -18.53
C ILE A 68 2.36 -5.19 -18.03
N GLU A 69 2.73 -6.09 -18.93
CA GLU A 69 3.26 -7.39 -18.54
C GLU A 69 4.60 -7.16 -17.84
N MET A 70 4.65 -7.54 -16.57
CA MET A 70 5.89 -7.58 -15.81
C MET A 70 6.19 -9.04 -15.50
N HIS A 71 7.47 -9.41 -15.58
CA HIS A 71 7.93 -10.74 -15.19
C HIS A 71 7.56 -11.07 -13.74
N ASP A 72 7.60 -10.07 -12.85
CA ASP A 72 7.29 -10.21 -11.43
C ASP A 72 6.12 -9.31 -11.01
N PRO A 73 5.25 -9.76 -10.08
CA PRO A 73 4.18 -8.93 -9.55
C PRO A 73 4.74 -7.74 -8.75
N LEU A 74 4.18 -6.56 -8.99
CA LEU A 74 4.59 -5.37 -8.24
C LEU A 74 3.98 -5.39 -6.83
N ILE A 75 4.81 -5.71 -5.83
CA ILE A 75 4.43 -5.69 -4.41
C ILE A 75 4.78 -4.33 -3.79
N ILE A 76 3.75 -3.58 -3.38
CA ILE A 76 3.91 -2.21 -2.85
C ILE A 76 3.25 -2.09 -1.48
N SER A 77 3.93 -1.47 -0.51
CA SER A 77 3.30 -1.15 0.78
C SER A 77 2.08 -0.26 0.57
N ILE A 78 0.96 -0.57 1.24
CA ILE A 78 -0.29 0.17 1.09
C ILE A 78 -0.15 1.66 1.43
N THR A 79 0.89 2.07 2.18
CA THR A 79 1.19 3.48 2.46
C THR A 79 1.51 4.31 1.22
N HIS A 80 1.89 3.68 0.11
CA HIS A 80 2.16 4.31 -1.18
C HIS A 80 0.95 4.31 -2.13
N LEU A 81 -0.23 3.95 -1.63
CA LEU A 81 -1.47 3.87 -2.38
C LEU A 81 -2.52 4.81 -1.78
N ARG A 82 -3.37 5.39 -2.62
CA ARG A 82 -4.53 6.18 -2.22
C ARG A 82 -5.78 5.39 -2.56
N ILE A 83 -6.60 5.14 -1.55
CA ILE A 83 -7.91 4.52 -1.75
C ILE A 83 -8.98 5.57 -2.04
N ASN A 84 -9.93 5.24 -2.91
CA ASN A 84 -11.11 6.09 -3.13
C ASN A 84 -11.87 6.26 -1.80
N LYS A 85 -12.15 7.51 -1.42
CA LYS A 85 -12.86 7.84 -0.18
C LYS A 85 -14.27 7.24 -0.10
N GLN A 86 -14.88 6.90 -1.23
CA GLN A 86 -16.20 6.25 -1.30
C GLN A 86 -16.14 4.74 -1.06
N HIS A 87 -14.94 4.13 -1.02
CA HIS A 87 -14.80 2.71 -0.75
C HIS A 87 -15.21 2.38 0.70
N LYS A 88 -15.91 1.27 0.92
CA LYS A 88 -16.42 0.87 2.25
C LYS A 88 -15.32 0.79 3.33
N LEU A 89 -14.12 0.35 2.94
CA LEU A 89 -12.96 0.26 3.83
C LEU A 89 -12.07 1.50 3.86
N ALA A 90 -12.41 2.57 3.13
CA ALA A 90 -11.52 3.74 2.99
C ALA A 90 -11.06 4.30 4.34
N LYS A 91 -11.99 4.48 5.29
CA LYS A 91 -11.68 5.01 6.62
C LYS A 91 -10.70 4.11 7.39
N LYS A 92 -10.88 2.79 7.33
CA LYS A 92 -10.02 1.81 8.03
C LYS A 92 -8.62 1.79 7.42
N ILE A 93 -8.53 1.74 6.09
CA ILE A 93 -7.27 1.74 5.35
C ILE A 93 -6.50 3.04 5.57
N ILE A 94 -7.16 4.20 5.44
CA ILE A 94 -6.53 5.51 5.67
C ILE A 94 -6.02 5.63 7.12
N ASN A 95 -6.77 5.12 8.10
CA ASN A 95 -6.33 5.12 9.50
C ASN A 95 -5.09 4.24 9.72
N TYR A 96 -5.04 3.05 9.10
CA TYR A 96 -3.86 2.19 9.11
C TYR A 96 -2.66 2.92 8.51
N GLN A 97 -2.80 3.46 7.29
CA GLN A 97 -1.74 4.21 6.59
C GLN A 97 -1.19 5.35 7.45
N LYS A 98 -2.07 6.20 8.02
CA LYS A 98 -1.67 7.33 8.88
C LYS A 98 -0.89 6.88 10.11
N LYS A 99 -1.37 5.85 10.81
CA LYS A 99 -0.70 5.32 12.01
C LYS A 99 0.68 4.75 11.67
N ARG A 100 0.78 4.01 10.58
CA ARG A 100 2.04 3.40 10.13
C ARG A 100 3.05 4.47 9.73
N VAL A 101 2.68 5.44 8.88
CA VAL A 101 3.55 6.57 8.49
C VAL A 101 4.04 7.35 9.70
N LYS A 102 3.15 7.66 10.67
CA LYS A 102 3.56 8.36 11.90
C LYS A 102 4.61 7.57 12.70
N LYS A 103 4.46 6.25 12.81
CA LYS A 103 5.43 5.42 13.51
C LYS A 103 6.75 5.29 12.74
N LEU A 104 6.70 5.08 11.42
CA LEU A 104 7.88 5.03 10.56
C LEU A 104 8.72 6.30 10.70
N ALA A 105 8.08 7.49 10.66
CA ALA A 105 8.77 8.76 10.86
C ALA A 105 9.46 8.87 12.24
N ARG A 106 8.81 8.35 13.29
CA ARG A 106 9.40 8.32 14.64
C ARG A 106 10.64 7.42 14.70
N TYR A 107 10.59 6.24 14.08
CA TYR A 107 11.74 5.33 14.05
C TYR A 107 12.89 5.88 13.18
N ALA A 108 12.57 6.47 12.03
CA ALA A 108 13.57 7.12 11.18
C ALA A 108 14.24 8.32 11.89
N GLY A 109 13.49 9.08 12.70
CA GLY A 109 14.00 10.19 13.49
C GLY A 109 14.65 9.81 14.82
N SER A 110 14.64 8.54 15.21
CA SER A 110 15.30 8.04 16.44
C SER A 110 16.66 7.38 16.15
N GLY A 111 17.14 7.50 14.90
CA GLY A 111 18.43 6.98 14.42
C GLY A 111 19.46 8.10 14.19
N ILE A 112 19.50 9.12 15.05
CA ILE A 112 20.55 10.15 15.10
C ILE A 112 21.00 10.30 16.55
#